data_AF-A0A962MUC2-F1
#
_entry.id   AF-A0A962MUC2-F1
#
_cell.length_a   1.000
_cell.length_b   1.000
_cell.length_c   1.000
_cell.angle_alpha   90.00
_cell.angle_beta   90.00
_cell.angle_gamma   90.00
#
_symmetry.space_group_name_H-M   'P 1'
#
loop_
_entity.id
_entity.type
_entity.pdbx_description
1 polymer ?
#
loop_
_entity_poly.entity_id
_entity_poly.type
_entity_poly.pdbx_seq_one_letter_code
_entity_poly.pdbx_strand_id
1 'polypeptide(L)'
;MTERQERLVKCFPDLNKNLEILAEECAEVIQSKSKLIRFGLNHNHHVTGRPAVDHLQDEIGDVLAMIDILVAQQVLDPDELQAAKERKLKKLESWYDT
;
A
#
# COMPACT_ATOMS: atom_id res chain seq x y z
N MET A 1 -24.01 0.58 -0.94
CA MET A 1 -22.61 1.02 -1.15
C MET A 1 -22.57 2.52 -1.03
N THR A 2 -21.43 3.11 -0.64
CA THR A 2 -21.28 4.57 -0.60
C THR A 2 -21.07 5.13 -2.01
N GLU A 3 -21.40 6.41 -2.26
CA GLU A 3 -21.15 7.09 -3.55
C GLU A 3 -19.68 6.97 -4.01
N ARG A 4 -18.75 6.95 -3.03
CA ARG A 4 -17.32 6.73 -3.29
C ARG A 4 -17.07 5.33 -3.87
N GLN A 5 -17.65 4.29 -3.30
CA GLN A 5 -17.43 2.91 -3.76
C GLN A 5 -18.01 2.70 -5.16
N GLU A 6 -19.20 3.21 -5.44
CA GLU A 6 -19.82 3.13 -6.77
C GLU A 6 -18.96 3.83 -7.83
N ARG A 7 -18.41 5.00 -7.50
CA ARG A 7 -17.48 5.71 -8.37
C ARG A 7 -16.23 4.89 -8.66
N LEU A 8 -15.62 4.27 -7.65
CA LEU A 8 -14.40 3.47 -7.82
C LEU A 8 -14.65 2.28 -8.76
N VAL A 9 -15.74 1.53 -8.56
CA VAL A 9 -16.08 0.40 -9.44
C VAL A 9 -16.30 0.85 -10.88
N LYS A 10 -16.97 2.00 -11.08
CA LYS A 10 -17.21 2.57 -12.41
C LYS A 10 -15.92 3.03 -13.10
N CYS A 11 -15.01 3.66 -12.36
CA CYS A 11 -13.74 4.18 -12.90
C CYS A 11 -12.71 3.08 -13.17
N PHE A 12 -12.74 2.00 -12.39
CA PHE A 12 -11.75 0.92 -12.44
C PHE A 12 -12.43 -0.44 -12.63
N PRO A 13 -13.05 -0.73 -13.78
CA PRO A 13 -13.85 -1.94 -13.96
C PRO A 13 -13.02 -3.22 -14.22
N ASP A 14 -11.76 -3.09 -14.62
CA ASP A 14 -10.92 -4.23 -15.02
C ASP A 14 -10.11 -4.76 -13.82
N LEU A 15 -10.53 -5.92 -13.30
CA LEU A 15 -9.88 -6.56 -12.16
C LEU A 15 -8.43 -6.97 -12.46
N ASN A 16 -8.15 -7.56 -13.62
CA ASN A 16 -6.81 -8.05 -13.92
C ASN A 16 -5.82 -6.89 -14.00
N LYS A 17 -6.21 -5.81 -14.67
CA LYS A 17 -5.42 -4.59 -14.72
C LYS A 17 -5.18 -3.99 -13.33
N ASN A 18 -6.19 -3.96 -12.47
CA ASN A 18 -6.03 -3.45 -11.10
C ASN A 18 -5.07 -4.33 -10.28
N LEU A 19 -5.07 -5.65 -10.48
CA LEU A 19 -4.14 -6.55 -9.81
C LEU A 19 -2.70 -6.40 -10.33
N GLU A 20 -2.52 -6.13 -11.62
CA GLU A 20 -1.21 -5.81 -12.21
C GLU A 20 -0.65 -4.51 -11.63
N ILE A 21 -1.47 -3.46 -11.55
CA ILE A 21 -1.10 -2.18 -10.92
C ILE A 21 -0.74 -2.40 -9.45
N LEU A 22 -1.56 -3.15 -8.68
CA LEU A 22 -1.23 -3.47 -7.28
C LEU A 22 0.16 -4.13 -7.15
N ALA A 23 0.52 -5.02 -8.07
CA ALA A 23 1.82 -5.67 -8.07
C ALA A 23 2.96 -4.68 -8.37
N GLU A 24 2.74 -3.75 -9.31
CA GLU A 24 3.66 -2.66 -9.63
C GLU A 24 3.91 -1.77 -8.39
N GLU A 25 2.86 -1.26 -7.76
CA GLU A 25 2.97 -0.42 -6.55
C GLU A 25 3.69 -1.14 -5.39
N CYS A 26 3.44 -2.45 -5.22
CA CYS A 26 4.17 -3.25 -4.24
C CYS A 26 5.66 -3.36 -4.55
N ALA A 27 6.03 -3.45 -5.84
CA ALA A 27 7.43 -3.45 -6.26
C ALA A 27 8.09 -2.08 -6.00
N GLU A 28 7.37 -0.98 -6.19
CA GLU A 28 7.85 0.37 -5.89
C GLU A 28 8.07 0.57 -4.38
N VAL A 29 7.15 0.09 -3.53
CA VAL A 29 7.35 0.06 -2.06
C VAL A 29 8.64 -0.69 -1.69
N ILE A 30 8.90 -1.86 -2.30
CA ILE A 30 10.13 -2.64 -2.06
C ILE A 30 11.38 -1.83 -2.44
N GLN A 31 11.35 -1.10 -3.54
CA GLN A 31 12.46 -0.26 -3.97
C GLN A 31 12.66 0.93 -3.02
N SER A 32 11.59 1.68 -2.72
CA SER A 32 11.62 2.87 -1.89
C SER A 32 12.04 2.58 -0.45
N LYS A 33 11.52 1.51 0.17
CA LYS A 33 11.98 1.09 1.51
C LYS A 33 13.47 0.69 1.51
N SER A 34 13.96 0.10 0.41
CA SER A 34 15.37 -0.32 0.32
C SER A 34 16.30 0.88 0.17
N LYS A 35 15.88 1.93 -0.56
CA LYS A 35 16.58 3.23 -0.61
C LYS A 35 16.59 3.90 0.77
N LEU A 36 15.46 3.89 1.49
CA LEU A 36 15.35 4.46 2.83
C LEU A 36 16.31 3.78 3.82
N ILE A 37 16.39 2.44 3.81
CA ILE A 37 17.35 1.70 4.65
C ILE A 37 18.81 2.07 4.29
N ARG A 38 19.10 2.19 2.98
CA ARG A 38 20.46 2.44 2.50
C ARG A 38 20.96 3.86 2.79
N PHE A 39 20.09 4.87 2.68
CA PHE A 39 20.49 6.27 2.71
C PHE A 39 20.00 7.03 3.95
N GLY A 40 19.02 6.48 4.68
CA GLY A 40 18.40 7.12 5.83
C GLY A 40 17.19 8.00 5.46
N LEU A 41 16.37 8.28 6.48
CA LEU A 41 15.06 8.96 6.36
C LEU A 41 15.11 10.31 5.63
N ASN A 42 16.08 11.15 5.99
CA ASN A 42 16.19 12.53 5.52
C ASN A 42 17.13 12.69 4.33
N HIS A 43 17.55 11.59 3.71
CA HIS A 43 18.36 11.68 2.50
C HIS A 43 17.49 12.18 1.35
N ASN A 44 17.79 13.37 0.86
CA ASN A 44 17.06 13.96 -0.26
C ASN A 44 17.43 13.28 -1.57
N HIS A 45 16.43 12.86 -2.33
CA HIS A 45 16.63 12.32 -3.65
C HIS A 45 17.30 13.37 -4.55
N HIS A 46 18.40 13.00 -5.20
CA HIS A 46 19.23 13.93 -5.97
C HIS A 46 18.48 14.67 -7.10
N VAL A 47 17.39 14.10 -7.60
CA VAL A 47 16.61 14.68 -8.70
C VAL A 47 15.42 15.50 -8.18
N THR A 48 14.69 14.98 -7.19
CA THR A 48 13.43 15.61 -6.75
C THR A 48 13.60 16.52 -5.55
N GLY A 49 14.74 16.45 -4.86
CA GLY A 49 15.01 17.18 -3.63
C GLY A 49 14.18 16.72 -2.43
N ARG A 50 13.26 15.77 -2.60
CA ARG A 50 12.38 15.27 -1.52
C ARG A 50 13.09 14.22 -0.67
N PRO A 51 12.86 14.20 0.66
CA PRO A 51 13.33 13.14 1.56
C PRO A 51 12.91 11.73 1.10
N ALA A 52 13.72 10.72 1.40
CA ALA A 52 13.41 9.33 1.04
C ALA A 52 12.11 8.81 1.67
N VAL A 53 11.73 9.32 2.85
CA VAL A 53 10.46 8.97 3.52
C VAL A 53 9.24 9.42 2.72
N ASP A 54 9.33 10.56 2.04
CA ASP A 54 8.24 11.09 1.22
C ASP A 54 7.92 10.15 0.06
N HIS A 55 8.96 9.63 -0.61
CA HIS A 55 8.77 8.66 -1.70
C HIS A 55 8.13 7.37 -1.17
N LEU A 56 8.59 6.85 -0.03
CA LEU A 56 7.96 5.68 0.56
C LEU A 56 6.49 5.93 0.94
N GLN A 57 6.16 7.13 1.41
CA GLN A 57 4.79 7.50 1.74
C GLN A 57 3.90 7.56 0.49
N ASP A 58 4.41 8.08 -0.62
CA ASP A 58 3.70 8.09 -1.90
C ASP A 58 3.37 6.65 -2.34
N GLU A 59 4.38 5.75 -2.40
CA GLU A 59 4.14 4.36 -2.86
C GLU A 59 3.19 3.57 -1.92
N ILE A 60 3.28 3.80 -0.60
CA ILE A 60 2.34 3.18 0.35
C ILE A 60 0.92 3.73 0.13
N GLY A 61 0.80 5.01 -0.18
CA GLY A 61 -0.46 5.65 -0.54
C GLY A 61 -1.10 5.02 -1.77
N ASP A 62 -0.30 4.74 -2.79
CA ASP A 62 -0.76 4.10 -4.03
C ASP A 62 -1.21 2.65 -3.78
N VAL A 63 -0.48 1.86 -2.98
CA VAL A 63 -0.95 0.54 -2.52
C VAL A 63 -2.27 0.64 -1.77
N LEU A 64 -2.44 1.62 -0.87
CA LEU A 64 -3.69 1.81 -0.13
C LEU A 64 -4.86 2.19 -1.06
N ALA A 65 -4.61 3.01 -2.08
CA ALA A 65 -5.61 3.34 -3.09
C ALA A 65 -6.03 2.09 -3.91
N MET A 66 -5.09 1.21 -4.23
CA MET A 66 -5.40 -0.06 -4.90
C MET A 66 -6.20 -1.01 -4.01
N ILE A 67 -5.92 -1.06 -2.70
CA ILE A 67 -6.74 -1.81 -1.75
C ILE A 67 -8.17 -1.26 -1.68
N ASP A 68 -8.34 0.06 -1.65
CA ASP A 68 -9.67 0.71 -1.68
C ASP A 68 -10.47 0.32 -2.92
N ILE A 69 -9.83 0.26 -4.09
CA ILE A 69 -10.46 -0.19 -5.34
C ILE A 69 -10.90 -1.64 -5.22
N LEU A 70 -10.03 -2.54 -4.76
CA LEU A 70 -10.35 -3.97 -4.64
C LEU A 70 -11.44 -4.25 -3.60
N VAL A 71 -11.50 -3.46 -2.52
CA VAL A 71 -12.60 -3.50 -1.55
C VAL A 71 -13.90 -3.00 -2.20
N ALA A 72 -13.86 -1.90 -2.96
CA ALA A 72 -15.04 -1.40 -3.67
C ALA A 72 -15.57 -2.42 -4.70
N GLN A 73 -14.68 -3.17 -5.35
CA GLN A 73 -15.00 -4.27 -6.27
C GLN A 73 -15.47 -5.55 -5.56
N GLN A 74 -15.53 -5.58 -4.22
CA GLN A 74 -15.88 -6.75 -3.40
C GLN A 74 -14.93 -7.95 -3.59
N VAL A 75 -13.70 -7.69 -4.05
CA VAL A 75 -12.63 -8.70 -4.17
C VAL A 75 -11.98 -8.93 -2.81
N LEU A 76 -11.87 -7.87 -2.02
CA LEU A 76 -11.37 -7.91 -0.65
C LEU A 76 -12.46 -7.50 0.32
N ASP A 77 -12.56 -8.23 1.42
CA ASP A 77 -13.44 -7.91 2.52
C ASP A 77 -12.69 -7.06 3.57
N PRO A 78 -13.18 -5.86 3.93
CA PRO A 78 -12.50 -4.97 4.86
C PRO A 78 -12.40 -5.52 6.28
N ASP A 79 -13.38 -6.31 6.74
CA ASP A 79 -13.38 -6.91 8.07
C ASP A 79 -12.35 -8.04 8.13
N GLU A 80 -12.28 -8.87 7.08
CA GLU A 80 -11.25 -9.91 6.97
C GLU A 80 -9.83 -9.33 6.85
N LEU A 81 -9.68 -8.21 6.13
CA LEU A 81 -8.41 -7.47 6.08
C LEU A 81 -8.00 -6.97 7.46
N GLN A 82 -8.93 -6.43 8.24
CA GLN A 82 -8.65 -5.96 9.59
C GLN A 82 -8.26 -7.12 10.52
N ALA A 83 -9.02 -8.21 10.49
CA ALA A 83 -8.69 -9.41 11.25
C ALA A 83 -7.31 -9.99 10.88
N ALA A 84 -6.95 -9.96 9.59
CA ALA A 84 -5.63 -10.38 9.12
C ALA A 84 -4.50 -9.49 9.67
N LYS A 85 -4.70 -8.16 9.69
CA LYS A 85 -3.74 -7.21 10.29
C LYS A 85 -3.53 -7.50 11.77
N GLU A 86 -4.61 -7.68 12.54
CA GLU A 86 -4.54 -7.96 13.98
C GLU A 86 -3.78 -9.27 14.27
N ARG A 87 -4.07 -10.34 13.52
CA ARG A 87 -3.31 -11.60 13.61
C ARG A 87 -1.82 -11.40 13.35
N LYS A 88 -1.47 -10.57 12.37
CA LYS A 88 -0.08 -10.26 12.04
C LYS A 88 0.60 -9.44 13.14
N LEU A 89 -0.06 -8.41 13.67
CA LEU A 89 0.45 -7.58 14.76
C LEU A 89 0.73 -8.39 16.01
N LYS A 90 -0.24 -9.20 16.46
CA LYS A 90 -0.07 -10.10 17.61
C LYS A 90 1.12 -11.05 17.44
N LYS A 91 1.34 -11.54 16.21
CA LYS A 91 2.50 -12.38 15.89
C LYS A 91 3.81 -11.59 15.94
N LEU A 92 3.83 -10.35 15.48
CA LEU A 92 5.02 -9.49 15.50
C LEU A 92 5.38 -9.06 16.93
N GLU A 93 4.41 -8.71 17.77
CA GLU A 93 4.62 -8.40 19.20
C GLU A 93 5.43 -9.52 19.88
N SER A 94 5.04 -10.78 19.67
CA SER A 94 5.78 -11.93 20.22
C SER A 94 7.22 -12.09 19.71
N TRP A 95 7.59 -11.47 18.59
CA TRP A 95 8.97 -11.49 18.07
C TRP A 95 9.82 -10.38 18.68
N TYR A 96 9.21 -9.24 19.02
CA TYR A 96 9.89 -8.11 19.64
C TYR A 96 9.96 -8.21 21.17
N ASP A 97 9.10 -9.03 21.78
CA ASP A 97 9.13 -9.36 23.23
C ASP A 97 10.20 -10.41 23.61
N THR A 98 11.05 -10.81 22.66
CA THR A 98 12.23 -11.69 22.87
C THR A 98 13.52 -10.90 22.83
#